data_AF-B6IVY7-F1
#
_entry.id   AF-B6IVY7-F1
#
_cell.length_a   1.000
_cell.length_b   1.000
_cell.length_c   1.000
_cell.angle_alpha   90.00
_cell.angle_beta   90.00
_cell.angle_gamma   90.00
#
_symmetry.space_group_name_H-M   'P 1'
#
loop_
_entity.id
_entity.type
_entity.pdbx_description
1 polymer ?
#
loop_
_entity_poly.entity_id
_entity_poly.type
_entity_poly.pdbx_seq_one_letter_code
_entity_poly.pdbx_strand_id
1 'polypeptide(L)'
;MTRHRILALLFAGALLPTLPMVALAPQAKAQQNAAAVNALPPALRAAVLSGNAQQVQQVINTLSGGNPQRAATLAASTISAAEQMIATNPQAAIQVAAAAVETVRNQSVQQSSPQQTESVVTAAARIFVSPAVQQVAPAAVAQVAAATMQVAATTRNATLTASIAAQAVTAAERIVATNPAAAAQVTAAAVQAINSPAVQQAAPAQALQVATAAARVAAQPSVQQAAPQTVATVATSVAQIVTNPVVYQSSPAAAVQTLANAVAAVSSQAVAAVAPQAAQSVTQTVNQAASSAALAQANPGNAAQLNAVLTGQNPQQVAQQQTSQQQNQTPPQNQQPVAPPAENPNQSSPT
;
A
#
# COMPACT_ATOMS: atom_id res chain seq x y z
N MET A 1 39.77 -34.69 31.89
CA MET A 1 39.49 -35.77 30.90
C MET A 1 38.85 -35.10 29.69
N THR A 2 39.27 -35.17 28.42
CA THR A 2 40.39 -35.80 27.72
C THR A 2 40.40 -35.12 26.33
N ARG A 3 41.33 -34.19 26.07
CA ARG A 3 42.36 -34.17 25.01
C ARG A 3 41.96 -34.51 23.55
N HIS A 4 42.65 -33.78 22.65
CA HIS A 4 42.99 -34.02 21.22
C HIS A 4 42.10 -33.26 20.22
N ARG A 5 42.62 -32.58 19.17
CA ARG A 5 43.98 -32.53 18.62
C ARG A 5 44.15 -31.28 17.73
N ILE A 6 45.35 -30.72 17.83
CA ILE A 6 45.96 -29.71 16.96
C ILE A 6 46.20 -30.31 15.57
N LEU A 7 45.88 -29.57 14.51
CA LEU A 7 46.60 -29.68 13.25
C LEU A 7 46.78 -28.28 12.64
N ALA A 8 48.02 -27.81 12.70
CA ALA A 8 48.53 -26.68 11.95
C ALA A 8 48.82 -27.13 10.51
N LEU A 9 48.46 -26.31 9.53
CA LEU A 9 49.03 -26.40 8.19
C LEU A 9 49.26 -24.98 7.66
N LEU A 10 50.55 -24.66 7.56
CA LEU A 10 51.13 -23.60 6.75
C LEU A 10 50.56 -23.66 5.32
N PHE A 11 50.23 -22.50 4.75
CA PHE A 11 50.35 -22.31 3.31
C PHE A 11 50.92 -20.94 2.96
N ALA A 12 51.81 -21.01 1.97
CA ALA A 12 52.73 -20.01 1.49
C ALA A 12 52.04 -18.78 0.87
N GLY A 13 52.78 -17.66 0.88
CA GLY A 13 52.33 -16.40 0.32
C GLY A 13 52.16 -16.41 -1.20
N ALA A 14 51.25 -15.55 -1.63
CA ALA A 14 51.21 -14.98 -2.97
C ALA A 14 50.99 -13.47 -2.80
N LEU A 15 51.99 -12.67 -3.18
CA LEU A 15 51.83 -11.23 -3.41
C LEU A 15 50.85 -11.05 -4.57
N LEU A 16 49.67 -10.51 -4.29
CA LEU A 16 48.74 -10.03 -5.29
C LEU A 16 48.99 -8.54 -5.52
N PRO A 17 49.15 -8.06 -6.76
CA PRO A 17 49.24 -6.64 -7.05
C PRO A 17 47.88 -5.99 -6.75
N THR A 18 47.89 -4.99 -5.89
CA THR A 18 46.77 -4.08 -5.62
C THR A 18 46.51 -3.24 -6.88
N LEU A 19 45.59 -3.69 -7.74
CA LEU A 19 45.06 -2.87 -8.81
C LEU A 19 44.16 -1.78 -8.18
N PRO A 20 44.32 -0.50 -8.54
CA PRO A 20 43.37 0.53 -8.13
C PRO A 20 42.03 0.23 -8.82
N MET A 21 41.02 -0.15 -8.04
CA MET A 21 39.64 -0.10 -8.50
C MET A 21 39.28 1.36 -8.79
N VAL A 22 39.42 1.77 -10.05
CA VAL A 22 38.86 3.03 -10.54
C VAL A 22 37.34 2.87 -10.50
N ALA A 23 36.70 3.60 -9.59
CA ALA A 23 35.25 3.71 -9.47
C ALA A 23 34.64 4.46 -10.68
N LEU A 24 34.57 3.81 -11.85
CA LEU A 24 33.76 4.26 -12.99
C LEU A 24 32.29 3.88 -12.78
N ALA A 25 31.52 4.59 -11.93
CA ALA A 25 30.09 4.29 -11.78
C ALA A 25 29.11 5.39 -11.29
N PRO A 26 29.30 6.71 -11.51
CA PRO A 26 28.17 7.64 -11.45
C PRO A 26 27.85 8.43 -12.75
N GLN A 27 28.73 8.43 -13.75
CA GLN A 27 28.64 9.43 -14.83
C GLN A 27 27.56 9.14 -15.89
N ALA A 28 27.14 7.88 -16.07
CA ALA A 28 26.11 7.51 -17.05
C ALA A 28 24.71 8.04 -16.72
N LYS A 29 24.37 8.21 -15.43
CA LYS A 29 23.04 8.71 -15.02
C LYS A 29 22.91 10.23 -15.16
N ALA A 30 24.00 10.97 -14.95
CA ALA A 30 24.00 12.42 -15.10
C ALA A 30 23.78 12.86 -16.56
N GLN A 31 24.26 12.09 -17.53
CA GLN A 31 24.13 12.41 -18.95
C GLN A 31 22.71 12.14 -19.48
N GLN A 32 22.01 11.15 -18.91
CA GLN A 32 20.61 10.86 -19.22
C GLN A 32 19.66 11.93 -18.64
N ASN A 33 20.04 12.56 -17.52
CA ASN A 33 19.29 13.65 -16.88
C ASN A 33 19.26 14.96 -17.70
N ALA A 34 20.27 15.22 -18.52
CA ALA A 34 20.27 16.39 -19.38
C ALA A 34 19.31 16.22 -20.56
N ALA A 35 19.08 14.99 -21.03
CA ALA A 35 18.36 14.72 -22.28
C ALA A 35 16.86 15.02 -22.19
N ALA A 36 16.15 14.62 -21.13
CA ALA A 36 14.70 14.89 -21.06
C ALA A 36 14.40 16.35 -20.73
N VAL A 37 15.21 16.98 -19.87
CA VAL A 37 15.10 18.42 -19.59
C VAL A 37 15.38 19.25 -20.86
N ASN A 38 16.36 18.84 -21.68
CA ASN A 38 16.67 19.53 -22.94
C ASN A 38 15.67 19.25 -24.07
N ALA A 39 14.88 18.18 -23.98
CA ALA A 39 13.77 17.90 -24.90
C ALA A 39 12.53 18.78 -24.64
N LEU A 40 12.47 19.48 -23.49
CA LEU A 40 11.37 20.38 -23.18
C LEU A 40 11.44 21.67 -24.03
N PRO A 41 10.26 22.22 -24.43
CA PRO A 41 10.20 23.56 -24.99
C PRO A 41 10.93 24.58 -24.11
N PRO A 42 11.62 25.61 -24.68
CA PRO A 42 12.49 26.49 -23.90
C PRO A 42 11.81 27.17 -22.71
N ALA A 43 10.56 27.64 -22.88
CA ALA A 43 9.79 28.26 -21.80
C ALA A 43 9.46 27.26 -20.68
N LEU A 44 9.12 26.03 -21.05
CA LEU A 44 8.77 24.97 -20.08
C LEU A 44 10.01 24.50 -19.35
N ARG A 45 11.14 24.35 -20.05
CA ARG A 45 12.44 24.06 -19.45
C ARG A 45 12.82 25.10 -18.41
N ALA A 46 12.68 26.40 -18.72
CA ALA A 46 12.99 27.46 -17.78
C ALA A 46 12.09 27.41 -16.53
N ALA A 47 10.79 27.17 -16.70
CA ALA A 47 9.85 27.01 -15.59
C ALA A 47 10.13 25.77 -14.74
N VAL A 48 10.53 24.65 -15.36
CA VAL A 48 10.92 23.43 -14.64
C VAL A 48 12.19 23.66 -13.83
N LEU A 49 13.20 24.31 -14.42
CA LEU A 49 14.45 24.64 -13.74
C LEU A 49 14.26 25.67 -12.61
N SER A 50 13.26 26.57 -12.71
CA SER A 50 12.93 27.50 -11.63
C SER A 50 12.28 26.80 -10.43
N GLY A 51 11.75 25.58 -10.61
CA GLY A 51 11.03 24.83 -9.57
C GLY A 51 9.70 25.47 -9.16
N ASN A 52 9.19 26.45 -9.92
CA ASN A 52 7.95 27.14 -9.60
C ASN A 52 6.76 26.44 -10.28
N ALA A 53 5.96 25.73 -9.48
CA ALA A 53 4.79 24.99 -9.95
C ALA A 53 3.78 25.87 -10.73
N GLN A 54 3.56 27.11 -10.29
CA GLN A 54 2.63 28.03 -10.94
C GLN A 54 3.15 28.45 -12.32
N GLN A 55 4.46 28.73 -12.45
CA GLN A 55 5.07 29.04 -13.75
C GLN A 55 5.00 27.85 -14.69
N VAL A 56 5.26 26.63 -14.21
CA VAL A 56 5.13 25.40 -15.01
C VAL A 56 3.70 25.26 -15.54
N GLN A 57 2.70 25.43 -14.67
CA GLN A 57 1.30 25.33 -15.05
C GLN A 57 0.89 26.43 -16.05
N GLN A 58 1.31 27.68 -15.82
CA GLN A 58 1.05 28.78 -16.75
C GLN A 58 1.65 28.50 -18.13
N VAL A 59 2.89 28.03 -18.19
CA VAL A 59 3.56 27.71 -19.46
C VAL A 59 2.88 26.54 -20.17
N ILE A 60 2.45 25.50 -19.46
CA ILE A 60 1.68 24.40 -20.06
C ILE A 60 0.36 24.94 -20.64
N ASN A 61 -0.37 25.78 -19.91
CA ASN A 61 -1.61 26.37 -20.37
C ASN A 61 -1.40 27.26 -21.61
N THR A 62 -0.36 28.09 -21.62
CA THR A 62 -0.02 28.95 -22.77
C THR A 62 0.42 28.13 -23.98
N LEU A 63 1.32 27.16 -23.81
CA LEU A 63 1.85 26.35 -24.92
C LEU A 63 0.82 25.35 -25.46
N SER A 64 -0.10 24.87 -24.62
CA SER A 64 -1.19 24.01 -25.07
C SER A 64 -2.20 24.75 -25.95
N GLY A 65 -2.32 26.09 -25.80
CA GLY A 65 -3.29 26.90 -26.54
C GLY A 65 -4.73 26.46 -26.29
N GLY A 66 -5.03 25.91 -25.11
CA GLY A 66 -6.33 25.33 -24.77
C GLY A 66 -6.59 23.92 -25.33
N ASN A 67 -5.64 23.32 -26.06
CA ASN A 67 -5.78 21.96 -26.56
C ASN A 67 -5.48 20.92 -25.45
N PRO A 68 -6.46 20.09 -25.02
CA PRO A 68 -6.29 19.17 -23.91
C PRO A 68 -5.28 18.05 -24.19
N GLN A 69 -5.18 17.54 -25.43
CA GLN A 69 -4.20 16.51 -25.79
C GLN A 69 -2.76 17.05 -25.71
N ARG A 70 -2.55 18.29 -26.14
CA ARG A 70 -1.26 18.96 -26.07
C ARG A 70 -0.88 19.26 -24.62
N ALA A 71 -1.84 19.70 -23.80
CA ALA A 71 -1.63 19.88 -22.36
C ALA A 71 -1.20 18.57 -21.69
N ALA A 72 -1.84 17.44 -22.01
CA ALA A 72 -1.46 16.12 -21.52
C ALA A 72 -0.03 15.73 -21.91
N THR A 73 0.33 15.95 -23.18
CA THR A 73 1.67 15.64 -23.71
C THR A 73 2.75 16.48 -23.02
N LEU A 74 2.48 17.79 -22.81
CA LEU A 74 3.39 18.68 -22.08
C LEU A 74 3.49 18.29 -20.60
N ALA A 75 2.40 17.90 -19.95
CA ALA A 75 2.43 17.40 -18.58
C ALA A 75 3.25 16.10 -18.47
N ALA A 76 3.11 15.18 -19.44
CA ALA A 76 3.89 13.95 -19.51
C ALA A 76 5.39 14.19 -19.71
N SER A 77 5.79 15.13 -20.57
CA SER A 77 7.22 15.46 -20.69
C SER A 77 7.75 16.20 -19.44
N THR A 78 6.93 17.05 -18.84
CA THR A 78 7.25 17.79 -17.60
C THR A 78 7.50 16.85 -16.43
N ILE A 79 6.64 15.85 -16.22
CA ILE A 79 6.79 14.89 -15.13
C ILE A 79 8.03 13.99 -15.33
N SER A 80 8.34 13.58 -16.56
CA SER A 80 9.56 12.83 -16.86
C SER A 80 10.82 13.65 -16.58
N ALA A 81 10.79 14.96 -16.86
CA ALA A 81 11.87 15.86 -16.46
C ALA A 81 11.97 15.98 -14.92
N ALA A 82 10.84 16.06 -14.22
CA ALA A 82 10.80 16.10 -12.76
C ALA A 82 11.41 14.84 -12.12
N GLU A 83 11.16 13.65 -12.68
CA GLU A 83 11.78 12.40 -12.21
C GLU A 83 13.31 12.46 -12.26
N GLN A 84 13.88 13.04 -13.32
CA GLN A 84 15.33 13.20 -13.48
C GLN A 84 15.91 14.21 -12.48
N MET A 85 15.11 15.20 -12.06
CA MET A 85 15.52 16.21 -11.08
C MET A 85 15.57 15.68 -9.64
N ILE A 86 14.97 14.52 -9.32
CA ILE A 86 14.98 13.97 -7.96
C ILE A 86 16.40 13.90 -7.38
N ALA A 87 17.39 13.55 -8.19
CA ALA A 87 18.77 13.36 -7.74
C ALA A 87 19.51 14.68 -7.46
N THR A 88 19.10 15.79 -8.08
CA THR A 88 19.81 17.07 -8.02
C THR A 88 19.04 18.16 -7.28
N ASN A 89 17.71 18.17 -7.41
CA ASN A 89 16.81 19.10 -6.75
C ASN A 89 15.44 18.41 -6.47
N PRO A 90 15.35 17.59 -5.40
CA PRO A 90 14.13 16.87 -5.06
C PRO A 90 12.96 17.79 -4.69
N GLN A 91 13.23 19.00 -4.17
CA GLN A 91 12.19 19.97 -3.86
C GLN A 91 11.54 20.53 -5.14
N ALA A 92 12.34 20.91 -6.14
CA ALA A 92 11.78 21.33 -7.43
C ALA A 92 11.07 20.18 -8.14
N ALA A 93 11.61 18.95 -8.08
CA ALA A 93 10.98 17.78 -8.69
C ALA A 93 9.53 17.58 -8.22
N ILE A 94 9.26 17.66 -6.91
CA ILE A 94 7.89 17.47 -6.39
C ILE A 94 6.96 18.65 -6.73
N GLN A 95 7.48 19.87 -6.81
CA GLN A 95 6.69 21.05 -7.21
C GLN A 95 6.30 20.97 -8.69
N VAL A 96 7.24 20.57 -9.55
CA VAL A 96 6.98 20.33 -10.97
C VAL A 96 5.98 19.18 -11.14
N ALA A 97 6.10 18.13 -10.33
CA ALA A 97 5.15 17.03 -10.33
C ALA A 97 3.73 17.48 -9.94
N ALA A 98 3.61 18.35 -8.93
CA ALA A 98 2.33 18.93 -8.55
C ALA A 98 1.66 19.66 -9.72
N ALA A 99 2.41 20.48 -10.45
CA ALA A 99 1.90 21.20 -11.62
C ALA A 99 1.45 20.27 -12.76
N ALA A 100 2.21 19.19 -13.02
CA ALA A 100 1.85 18.20 -14.04
C ALA A 100 0.59 17.42 -13.65
N VAL A 101 0.47 16.99 -12.40
CA VAL A 101 -0.73 16.31 -11.87
C VAL A 101 -1.95 17.24 -11.93
N GLU A 102 -1.81 18.51 -11.55
CA GLU A 102 -2.91 19.48 -11.62
C GLU A 102 -3.35 19.74 -13.07
N THR A 103 -2.44 19.70 -14.04
CA THR A 103 -2.78 19.79 -15.46
C THR A 103 -3.67 18.62 -15.90
N VAL A 104 -3.29 17.38 -15.58
CA VAL A 104 -4.07 16.18 -15.98
C VAL A 104 -5.31 15.96 -15.11
N ARG A 105 -5.45 16.70 -14.00
CA ARG A 105 -6.67 16.73 -13.20
C ARG A 105 -7.85 17.40 -13.91
N ASN A 106 -7.58 18.19 -14.95
CA ASN A 106 -8.64 18.77 -15.78
C ASN A 106 -9.44 17.67 -16.50
N GLN A 107 -10.77 17.68 -16.36
CA GLN A 107 -11.64 16.66 -16.95
C GLN A 107 -11.51 16.56 -18.49
N SER A 108 -11.32 17.69 -19.18
CA SER A 108 -11.13 17.68 -20.64
C SER A 108 -9.85 16.95 -21.04
N VAL A 109 -8.79 17.04 -20.24
CA VAL A 109 -7.53 16.31 -20.44
C VAL A 109 -7.74 14.81 -20.20
N GLN A 110 -8.43 14.45 -19.12
CA GLN A 110 -8.71 13.04 -18.79
C GLN A 110 -9.51 12.33 -19.88
N GLN A 111 -10.53 13.00 -20.42
CA GLN A 111 -11.36 12.44 -21.50
C GLN A 111 -10.61 12.35 -22.83
N SER A 112 -9.75 13.33 -23.12
CA SER A 112 -9.05 13.42 -24.40
C SER A 112 -7.75 12.61 -24.47
N SER A 113 -7.14 12.30 -23.33
CA SER A 113 -5.80 11.71 -23.23
C SER A 113 -5.65 10.84 -21.97
N PRO A 114 -6.44 9.76 -21.85
CA PRO A 114 -6.41 8.91 -20.67
C PRO A 114 -5.06 8.23 -20.47
N GLN A 115 -4.38 7.76 -21.53
CA GLN A 115 -3.08 7.10 -21.41
C GLN A 115 -1.99 8.05 -20.90
N GLN A 116 -1.98 9.31 -21.35
CA GLN A 116 -1.04 10.32 -20.85
C GLN A 116 -1.34 10.66 -19.40
N THR A 117 -2.61 10.73 -19.01
CA THR A 117 -3.03 10.91 -17.62
C THR A 117 -2.48 9.79 -16.74
N GLU A 118 -2.65 8.52 -17.15
CA GLU A 118 -2.11 7.35 -16.44
C GLU A 118 -0.58 7.39 -16.32
N SER A 119 0.12 7.78 -17.39
CA SER A 119 1.57 7.95 -17.36
C SER A 119 2.00 9.01 -16.34
N VAL A 120 1.32 10.17 -16.32
CA VAL A 120 1.61 11.26 -15.38
C VAL A 120 1.40 10.84 -13.94
N VAL A 121 0.28 10.20 -13.61
CA VAL A 121 0.03 9.76 -12.23
C VAL A 121 0.99 8.65 -11.80
N THR A 122 1.40 7.78 -12.73
CA THR A 122 2.38 6.73 -12.45
C THR A 122 3.76 7.30 -12.17
N ALA A 123 4.21 8.29 -12.95
CA ALA A 123 5.47 8.99 -12.72
C ALA A 123 5.43 9.84 -11.44
N ALA A 124 4.34 10.56 -11.18
CA ALA A 124 4.14 11.30 -9.94
C ALA A 124 4.22 10.39 -8.70
N ALA A 125 3.68 9.17 -8.80
CA ALA A 125 3.80 8.17 -7.74
C ALA A 125 5.25 7.78 -7.44
N ARG A 126 6.08 7.59 -8.47
CA ARG A 126 7.52 7.33 -8.29
C ARG A 126 8.23 8.51 -7.62
N ILE A 127 7.86 9.75 -7.97
CA ILE A 127 8.45 10.96 -7.36
C ILE A 127 8.11 11.04 -5.87
N PHE A 128 6.83 10.93 -5.49
CA PHE A 128 6.44 11.11 -4.09
C PHE A 128 6.86 9.93 -3.19
N VAL A 129 7.12 8.74 -3.76
CA VAL A 129 7.68 7.58 -3.04
C VAL A 129 9.20 7.67 -2.86
N SER A 130 9.87 8.56 -3.62
CA SER A 130 11.31 8.73 -3.52
C SER A 130 11.74 9.22 -2.12
N PRO A 131 12.70 8.55 -1.47
CA PRO A 131 13.18 8.96 -0.14
C PRO A 131 13.72 10.39 -0.09
N ALA A 132 14.41 10.84 -1.14
CA ALA A 132 14.98 12.18 -1.22
C ALA A 132 13.88 13.27 -1.17
N VAL A 133 12.75 13.01 -1.83
CA VAL A 133 11.61 13.93 -1.85
C VAL A 133 10.89 13.93 -0.50
N GLN A 134 10.71 12.75 0.10
CA GLN A 134 10.07 12.59 1.41
C GLN A 134 10.84 13.31 2.53
N GLN A 135 12.17 13.31 2.47
CA GLN A 135 13.01 14.00 3.45
C GLN A 135 12.97 15.52 3.31
N VAL A 136 12.90 16.02 2.08
CA VAL A 136 13.02 17.46 1.81
C VAL A 136 11.67 18.19 1.87
N ALA A 137 10.58 17.55 1.43
CA ALA A 137 9.28 18.21 1.29
C ALA A 137 8.08 17.30 1.63
N PRO A 138 7.95 16.80 2.88
CA PRO A 138 6.91 15.86 3.27
C PRO A 138 5.48 16.40 3.09
N ALA A 139 5.28 17.71 3.27
CA ALA A 139 3.98 18.35 3.03
C ALA A 139 3.61 18.35 1.54
N ALA A 140 4.57 18.63 0.65
CA ALA A 140 4.34 18.59 -0.79
C ALA A 140 4.10 17.15 -1.28
N VAL A 141 4.82 16.17 -0.72
CA VAL A 141 4.57 14.74 -0.95
C VAL A 141 3.11 14.40 -0.66
N ALA A 142 2.58 14.85 0.49
CA ALA A 142 1.21 14.55 0.85
C ALA A 142 0.18 15.16 -0.11
N GLN A 143 0.38 16.42 -0.49
CA GLN A 143 -0.48 17.11 -1.44
C GLN A 143 -0.47 16.44 -2.83
N VAL A 144 0.72 16.11 -3.34
CA VAL A 144 0.87 15.44 -4.64
C VAL A 144 0.31 14.03 -4.60
N ALA A 145 0.55 13.26 -3.54
CA ALA A 145 -0.02 11.92 -3.40
C ALA A 145 -1.57 11.97 -3.38
N ALA A 146 -2.16 12.88 -2.62
CA ALA A 146 -3.61 13.08 -2.58
C ALA A 146 -4.17 13.46 -3.95
N ALA A 147 -3.56 14.44 -4.63
CA ALA A 147 -3.98 14.85 -5.97
C ALA A 147 -3.83 13.72 -6.99
N THR A 148 -2.72 12.97 -6.93
CA THR A 148 -2.45 11.83 -7.82
C THR A 148 -3.51 10.75 -7.65
N MET A 149 -3.93 10.45 -6.42
CA MET A 149 -5.00 9.47 -6.15
C MET A 149 -6.37 9.96 -6.62
N GLN A 150 -6.67 11.26 -6.48
CA GLN A 150 -7.89 11.84 -7.01
C GLN A 150 -7.96 11.71 -8.54
N VAL A 151 -6.85 11.94 -9.25
CA VAL A 151 -6.78 11.74 -10.70
C VAL A 151 -6.82 10.25 -11.07
N ALA A 152 -6.12 9.39 -10.33
CA ALA A 152 -6.15 7.95 -10.60
C ALA A 152 -7.57 7.37 -10.48
N ALA A 153 -8.34 7.82 -9.48
CA ALA A 153 -9.72 7.39 -9.29
C ALA A 153 -10.65 7.71 -10.48
N THR A 154 -10.31 8.71 -11.32
CA THR A 154 -11.13 9.08 -12.48
C THR A 154 -10.74 8.35 -13.77
N THR A 155 -9.57 7.70 -13.85
CA THR A 155 -9.14 6.98 -15.06
C THR A 155 -9.93 5.70 -15.32
N ARG A 156 -10.78 5.28 -14.37
CA ARG A 156 -11.50 3.99 -14.37
C ARG A 156 -10.56 2.77 -14.40
N ASN A 157 -9.27 2.98 -14.13
CA ASN A 157 -8.30 1.92 -13.98
C ASN A 157 -8.18 1.56 -12.49
N ALA A 158 -9.01 0.61 -12.07
CA ALA A 158 -9.12 0.19 -10.68
C ALA A 158 -7.80 -0.39 -10.13
N THR A 159 -7.07 -1.17 -10.94
CA THR A 159 -5.78 -1.76 -10.57
C THR A 159 -4.70 -0.69 -10.40
N LEU A 160 -4.66 0.31 -11.29
CA LEU A 160 -3.73 1.44 -11.16
C LEU A 160 -4.03 2.25 -9.90
N THR A 161 -5.30 2.54 -9.63
CA THR A 161 -5.73 3.24 -8.40
C THR A 161 -5.27 2.49 -7.14
N ALA A 162 -5.45 1.17 -7.09
CA ALA A 162 -4.98 0.35 -5.97
C ALA A 162 -3.45 0.38 -5.82
N SER A 163 -2.71 0.31 -6.93
CA SER A 163 -1.24 0.36 -6.93
C SER A 163 -0.72 1.71 -6.42
N ILE A 164 -1.31 2.83 -6.88
CA ILE A 164 -0.94 4.17 -6.42
C ILE A 164 -1.31 4.36 -4.95
N ALA A 165 -2.48 3.87 -4.51
CA ALA A 165 -2.88 3.92 -3.10
C ALA A 165 -1.91 3.14 -2.20
N ALA A 166 -1.44 1.96 -2.64
CA ALA A 166 -0.43 1.16 -1.94
C ALA A 166 0.92 1.90 -1.82
N GLN A 167 1.34 2.57 -2.89
CA GLN A 167 2.52 3.42 -2.90
C GLN A 167 2.36 4.63 -1.97
N ALA A 168 1.19 5.26 -1.95
CA ALA A 168 0.87 6.41 -1.11
C ALA A 168 0.91 6.06 0.38
N VAL A 169 0.31 4.95 0.82
CA VAL A 169 0.40 4.54 2.23
C VAL A 169 1.81 4.14 2.66
N THR A 170 2.61 3.58 1.74
CA THR A 170 4.04 3.31 2.00
C THR A 170 4.82 4.62 2.22
N ALA A 171 4.51 5.67 1.45
CA ALA A 171 5.06 7.00 1.68
C ALA A 171 4.57 7.59 3.01
N ALA A 172 3.29 7.43 3.34
CA ALA A 172 2.70 7.87 4.61
C ALA A 172 3.42 7.25 5.82
N GLU A 173 3.66 5.93 5.79
CA GLU A 173 4.41 5.20 6.84
C GLU A 173 5.83 5.74 7.04
N ARG A 174 6.48 6.26 5.98
CA ARG A 174 7.82 6.85 6.09
C ARG A 174 7.81 8.26 6.65
N ILE A 175 6.84 9.08 6.24
CA ILE A 175 6.78 10.48 6.67
C ILE A 175 6.14 10.65 8.04
N VAL A 176 5.41 9.65 8.56
CA VAL A 176 4.66 9.73 9.83
C VAL A 176 5.51 10.18 11.03
N ALA A 177 6.79 9.79 11.05
CA ALA A 177 7.72 10.17 12.11
C ALA A 177 8.10 11.67 12.06
N THR A 178 8.04 12.28 10.88
CA THR A 178 8.44 13.69 10.65
C THR A 178 7.25 14.63 10.51
N ASN A 179 6.14 14.14 9.95
CA ASN A 179 4.92 14.91 9.72
C ASN A 179 3.68 13.99 9.83
N PRO A 180 3.19 13.75 11.05
CA PRO A 180 2.06 12.85 11.29
C PRO A 180 0.75 13.35 10.68
N ALA A 181 0.53 14.67 10.59
CA ALA A 181 -0.66 15.23 9.97
C ALA A 181 -0.68 14.98 8.44
N ALA A 182 0.46 15.18 7.77
CA ALA A 182 0.60 14.87 6.34
C ALA A 182 0.41 13.36 6.08
N ALA A 183 0.99 12.50 6.92
CA ALA A 183 0.76 11.05 6.83
C ALA A 183 -0.74 10.70 6.93
N ALA A 184 -1.46 11.29 7.89
CA ALA A 184 -2.90 11.08 8.04
C ALA A 184 -3.68 11.48 6.78
N GLN A 185 -3.36 12.61 6.17
CA GLN A 185 -4.02 13.09 4.95
C GLN A 185 -3.79 12.14 3.76
N VAL A 186 -2.56 11.67 3.57
CA VAL A 186 -2.25 10.69 2.51
C VAL A 186 -2.99 9.38 2.74
N THR A 187 -2.97 8.89 3.98
CA THR A 187 -3.69 7.66 4.34
C THR A 187 -5.18 7.80 4.09
N ALA A 188 -5.80 8.92 4.45
CA ALA A 188 -7.22 9.17 4.19
C ALA A 188 -7.54 9.17 2.70
N ALA A 189 -6.73 9.85 1.88
CA ALA A 189 -6.93 9.86 0.43
C ALA A 189 -6.74 8.47 -0.19
N ALA A 190 -5.79 7.67 0.29
CA ALA A 190 -5.57 6.30 -0.17
C ALA A 190 -6.74 5.36 0.18
N VAL A 191 -7.22 5.43 1.42
CA VAL A 191 -8.38 4.67 1.87
C VAL A 191 -9.63 5.07 1.11
N GLN A 192 -9.85 6.37 0.86
CA GLN A 192 -10.97 6.84 0.05
C GLN A 192 -10.91 6.29 -1.39
N ALA A 193 -9.71 6.26 -2.00
CA ALA A 193 -9.52 5.76 -3.37
C ALA A 193 -9.85 4.26 -3.49
N ILE A 194 -9.47 3.44 -2.50
CA ILE A 194 -9.75 2.00 -2.50
C ILE A 194 -11.15 1.63 -1.96
N ASN A 195 -11.87 2.58 -1.36
CA ASN A 195 -13.24 2.33 -0.88
C ASN A 195 -14.27 2.22 -2.02
N SER A 196 -13.82 2.35 -3.28
CA SER A 196 -14.66 2.10 -4.44
C SER A 196 -14.91 0.59 -4.64
N PRO A 197 -16.17 0.16 -4.86
CA PRO A 197 -16.48 -1.25 -5.16
C PRO A 197 -15.70 -1.80 -6.35
N ALA A 198 -15.44 -0.98 -7.38
CA ALA A 198 -14.67 -1.39 -8.56
C ALA A 198 -13.21 -1.74 -8.21
N VAL A 199 -12.61 -0.99 -7.28
CA VAL A 199 -11.24 -1.24 -6.80
C VAL A 199 -11.19 -2.51 -5.94
N GLN A 200 -12.16 -2.65 -5.03
CA GLN A 200 -12.25 -3.83 -4.17
C GLN A 200 -12.45 -5.12 -4.98
N GLN A 201 -13.19 -5.08 -6.09
CA GLN A 201 -13.37 -6.24 -6.96
C GLN A 201 -12.14 -6.51 -7.84
N ALA A 202 -11.52 -5.47 -8.40
CA ALA A 202 -10.39 -5.63 -9.32
C ALA A 202 -9.07 -5.99 -8.62
N ALA A 203 -8.86 -5.50 -7.39
CA ALA A 203 -7.60 -5.62 -6.67
C ALA A 203 -7.82 -5.82 -5.15
N PRO A 204 -8.53 -6.89 -4.73
CA PRO A 204 -8.92 -7.07 -3.33
C PRO A 204 -7.73 -7.23 -2.38
N ALA A 205 -6.66 -7.92 -2.81
CA ALA A 205 -5.45 -8.09 -2.01
C ALA A 205 -4.73 -6.74 -1.78
N GLN A 206 -4.64 -5.88 -2.80
CA GLN A 206 -4.05 -4.55 -2.70
C GLN A 206 -4.92 -3.62 -1.85
N ALA A 207 -6.25 -3.71 -1.97
CA ALA A 207 -7.17 -2.97 -1.10
C ALA A 207 -6.97 -3.36 0.38
N LEU A 208 -6.83 -4.66 0.67
CA LEU A 208 -6.53 -5.14 2.02
C LEU A 208 -5.16 -4.65 2.52
N GLN A 209 -4.13 -4.69 1.67
CA GLN A 209 -2.80 -4.20 2.00
C GLN A 209 -2.82 -2.70 2.37
N VAL A 210 -3.52 -1.89 1.57
CA VAL A 210 -3.69 -0.45 1.82
C VAL A 210 -4.45 -0.21 3.12
N ALA A 211 -5.56 -0.93 3.35
CA ALA A 211 -6.33 -0.82 4.58
C ALA A 211 -5.51 -1.22 5.82
N THR A 212 -4.68 -2.26 5.71
CA THR A 212 -3.79 -2.73 6.78
C THR A 212 -2.75 -1.66 7.13
N ALA A 213 -2.06 -1.11 6.12
CA ALA A 213 -1.09 -0.04 6.32
C ALA A 213 -1.73 1.23 6.87
N ALA A 214 -2.91 1.60 6.34
CA ALA A 214 -3.70 2.73 6.83
C ALA A 214 -4.07 2.58 8.31
N ALA A 215 -4.52 1.40 8.72
CA ALA A 215 -4.83 1.11 10.11
C ALA A 215 -3.60 1.21 11.02
N ARG A 216 -2.42 0.79 10.56
CA ARG A 216 -1.17 0.97 11.32
C ARG A 216 -0.82 2.44 11.52
N VAL A 217 -0.91 3.26 10.47
CA VAL A 217 -0.67 4.71 10.57
C VAL A 217 -1.69 5.37 11.50
N ALA A 218 -2.98 5.01 11.37
CA ALA A 218 -4.06 5.52 12.21
C ALA A 218 -3.94 5.10 13.69
N ALA A 219 -3.37 3.92 13.96
CA ALA A 219 -3.12 3.44 15.32
C ALA A 219 -1.93 4.14 16.00
N GLN A 220 -1.14 4.94 15.28
CA GLN A 220 0.01 5.61 15.87
C GLN A 220 -0.40 6.83 16.73
N PRO A 221 0.10 6.96 17.98
CA PRO A 221 -0.32 8.04 18.88
C PRO A 221 -0.04 9.45 18.34
N SER A 222 1.09 9.65 17.65
CA SER A 222 1.42 10.96 17.05
C SER A 222 0.43 11.39 15.97
N VAL A 223 -0.14 10.43 15.23
CA VAL A 223 -1.16 10.67 14.21
C VAL A 223 -2.51 10.97 14.84
N GLN A 224 -2.88 10.23 15.88
CA GLN A 224 -4.10 10.47 16.66
C GLN A 224 -4.12 11.86 17.29
N GLN A 225 -2.97 12.34 17.80
CA GLN A 225 -2.84 13.68 18.36
C GLN A 225 -2.84 14.77 17.28
N ALA A 226 -2.18 14.53 16.16
CA ALA A 226 -2.03 15.52 15.09
C ALA A 226 -3.29 15.71 14.23
N ALA A 227 -4.05 14.62 14.00
CA ALA A 227 -5.21 14.63 13.10
C ALA A 227 -6.33 13.68 13.57
N PRO A 228 -6.90 13.86 14.78
CA PRO A 228 -7.87 12.92 15.37
C PRO A 228 -9.11 12.71 14.50
N GLN A 229 -9.63 13.77 13.87
CA GLN A 229 -10.78 13.69 12.97
C GLN A 229 -10.48 12.83 11.73
N THR A 230 -9.31 12.99 11.14
CA THR A 230 -8.88 12.21 9.97
C THR A 230 -8.68 10.74 10.34
N VAL A 231 -8.11 10.46 11.52
CA VAL A 231 -7.98 9.09 12.03
C VAL A 231 -9.33 8.40 12.20
N ALA A 232 -10.32 9.11 12.76
CA ALA A 232 -11.69 8.60 12.86
C ALA A 232 -12.25 8.19 11.49
N THR A 233 -12.18 9.08 10.50
CA THR A 233 -12.64 8.78 9.13
C THR A 233 -11.91 7.58 8.53
N VAL A 234 -10.58 7.54 8.66
CA VAL A 234 -9.75 6.43 8.16
C VAL A 234 -10.17 5.11 8.81
N ALA A 235 -10.30 5.06 10.13
CA ALA A 235 -10.62 3.83 10.85
C ALA A 235 -12.02 3.31 10.50
N THR A 236 -13.02 4.19 10.36
CA THR A 236 -14.36 3.81 9.90
C THR A 236 -14.34 3.25 8.48
N SER A 237 -13.66 3.92 7.54
CA SER A 237 -13.56 3.43 6.16
C SER A 237 -12.76 2.13 6.05
N VAL A 238 -11.66 2.00 6.79
CA VAL A 238 -10.90 0.75 6.88
C VAL A 238 -11.80 -0.39 7.36
N ALA A 239 -12.59 -0.18 8.42
CA ALA A 239 -13.50 -1.21 8.92
C ALA A 239 -14.52 -1.65 7.87
N GLN A 240 -15.08 -0.71 7.10
CA GLN A 240 -15.99 -1.02 5.98
C GLN A 240 -15.30 -1.81 4.87
N ILE A 241 -14.08 -1.42 4.48
CA ILE A 241 -13.33 -2.09 3.41
C ILE A 241 -12.99 -3.53 3.78
N VAL A 242 -12.41 -3.76 4.96
CA VAL A 242 -11.93 -5.09 5.34
C VAL A 242 -13.05 -6.04 5.74
N THR A 243 -14.25 -5.54 6.00
CA THR A 243 -15.45 -6.37 6.22
C THR A 243 -16.21 -6.68 4.94
N ASN A 244 -15.80 -6.12 3.79
CA ASN A 244 -16.28 -6.55 2.49
C ASN A 244 -15.88 -8.03 2.25
N PRO A 245 -16.82 -8.94 1.90
CA PRO A 245 -16.50 -10.36 1.71
C PRO A 245 -15.36 -10.62 0.72
N VAL A 246 -15.26 -9.88 -0.38
CA VAL A 246 -14.22 -10.08 -1.42
C VAL A 246 -12.83 -9.71 -0.89
N VAL A 247 -12.74 -8.60 -0.16
CA VAL A 247 -11.48 -8.14 0.45
C VAL A 247 -11.11 -9.03 1.63
N TYR A 248 -12.07 -9.36 2.50
CA TYR A 248 -11.88 -10.21 3.68
C TYR A 248 -11.34 -11.60 3.29
N GLN A 249 -11.91 -12.22 2.25
CA GLN A 249 -11.49 -13.53 1.74
C GLN A 249 -10.04 -13.57 1.26
N SER A 250 -9.46 -12.42 0.88
CA SER A 250 -8.04 -12.35 0.46
C SER A 250 -7.08 -12.71 1.59
N SER A 251 -7.40 -12.31 2.83
CA SER A 251 -6.69 -12.75 4.04
C SER A 251 -7.52 -12.46 5.30
N PRO A 252 -8.30 -13.44 5.78
CA PRO A 252 -9.15 -13.26 6.97
C PRO A 252 -8.37 -12.82 8.22
N ALA A 253 -7.19 -13.41 8.46
CA ALA A 253 -6.35 -13.07 9.60
C ALA A 253 -5.86 -11.61 9.56
N ALA A 254 -5.41 -11.14 8.37
CA ALA A 254 -4.98 -9.75 8.21
C ALA A 254 -6.16 -8.77 8.33
N ALA A 255 -7.34 -9.13 7.82
CA ALA A 255 -8.56 -8.32 7.96
C ALA A 255 -8.96 -8.15 9.44
N VAL A 256 -8.98 -9.23 10.22
CA VAL A 256 -9.28 -9.19 11.66
C VAL A 256 -8.25 -8.35 12.43
N GLN A 257 -6.95 -8.50 12.14
CA GLN A 257 -5.92 -7.66 12.78
C GLN A 257 -6.07 -6.18 12.38
N THR A 258 -6.46 -5.91 11.15
CA THR A 258 -6.72 -4.55 10.66
C THR A 258 -7.91 -3.92 11.38
N LEU A 259 -8.98 -4.69 11.64
CA LEU A 259 -10.10 -4.25 12.47
C LEU A 259 -9.69 -3.98 13.91
N ALA A 260 -8.82 -4.80 14.49
CA ALA A 260 -8.27 -4.56 15.82
C ALA A 260 -7.57 -3.20 15.90
N ASN A 261 -6.72 -2.89 14.91
CA ASN A 261 -6.03 -1.61 14.82
C ASN A 261 -7.02 -0.43 14.63
N ALA A 262 -8.06 -0.60 13.82
CA ALA A 262 -9.09 0.42 13.61
C ALA A 262 -9.88 0.71 14.90
N VAL A 263 -10.29 -0.33 15.64
CA VAL A 263 -10.97 -0.21 16.94
C VAL A 263 -10.08 0.48 17.96
N ALA A 264 -8.80 0.10 18.04
CA ALA A 264 -7.82 0.74 18.93
C ALA A 264 -7.60 2.23 18.58
N ALA A 265 -7.62 2.59 17.30
CA ALA A 265 -7.46 3.97 16.87
C ALA A 265 -8.66 4.85 17.30
N VAL A 266 -9.90 4.39 17.10
CA VAL A 266 -11.11 5.15 17.47
C VAL A 266 -11.40 5.16 18.97
N SER A 267 -10.89 4.20 19.72
CA SER A 267 -10.99 4.17 21.18
C SER A 267 -9.94 5.03 21.88
N SER A 268 -8.94 5.53 21.14
CA SER A 268 -7.94 6.45 21.70
C SER A 268 -8.59 7.72 22.25
N GLN A 269 -8.07 8.25 23.35
CA GLN A 269 -8.65 9.43 24.02
C GLN A 269 -8.73 10.65 23.10
N ALA A 270 -7.70 10.88 22.28
CA ALA A 270 -7.66 12.01 21.35
C ALA A 270 -8.76 11.92 20.28
N VAL A 271 -8.99 10.72 19.73
CA VAL A 271 -10.01 10.51 18.69
C VAL A 271 -11.41 10.49 19.32
N ALA A 272 -11.60 9.80 20.45
CA ALA A 272 -12.88 9.73 21.13
C ALA A 272 -13.40 11.11 21.60
N ALA A 273 -12.50 12.02 21.98
CA ALA A 273 -12.85 13.38 22.37
C ALA A 273 -13.37 14.24 21.20
N VAL A 274 -12.87 14.02 19.98
CA VAL A 274 -13.19 14.84 18.80
C VAL A 274 -14.28 14.19 17.94
N ALA A 275 -14.31 12.86 17.85
CA ALA A 275 -15.19 12.09 16.98
C ALA A 275 -15.82 10.89 17.72
N PRO A 276 -16.64 11.12 18.77
CA PRO A 276 -17.23 10.03 19.57
C PRO A 276 -18.11 9.07 18.75
N GLN A 277 -18.69 9.56 17.65
CA GLN A 277 -19.52 8.74 16.75
C GLN A 277 -18.69 7.70 15.98
N ALA A 278 -17.39 7.91 15.77
CA ALA A 278 -16.55 7.00 15.00
C ALA A 278 -16.40 5.64 15.69
N ALA A 279 -16.26 5.64 17.02
CA ALA A 279 -16.22 4.40 17.81
C ALA A 279 -17.53 3.61 17.65
N GLN A 280 -18.68 4.28 17.73
CA GLN A 280 -20.00 3.66 17.54
C GLN A 280 -20.13 3.05 16.14
N SER A 281 -19.73 3.78 15.09
CA SER A 281 -19.78 3.29 13.71
C SER A 281 -18.88 2.07 13.51
N VAL A 282 -17.63 2.10 13.98
CA VAL A 282 -16.71 0.95 13.86
C VAL A 282 -17.26 -0.25 14.63
N THR A 283 -17.73 -0.07 15.87
CA THR A 283 -18.33 -1.16 16.64
C THR A 283 -19.55 -1.77 15.93
N GLN A 284 -20.41 -0.95 15.34
CA GLN A 284 -21.56 -1.43 14.58
C GLN A 284 -21.12 -2.24 13.34
N THR A 285 -20.13 -1.74 12.58
CA THR A 285 -19.57 -2.46 11.43
C THR A 285 -18.96 -3.81 11.83
N VAL A 286 -18.20 -3.85 12.94
CA VAL A 286 -17.61 -5.10 13.44
C VAL A 286 -18.69 -6.09 13.90
N ASN A 287 -19.73 -5.63 14.60
CA ASN A 287 -20.85 -6.48 15.00
C ASN A 287 -21.60 -7.07 13.79
N GLN A 288 -21.86 -6.26 12.77
CA GLN A 288 -22.46 -6.75 11.52
C GLN A 288 -21.57 -7.81 10.85
N ALA A 289 -20.26 -7.56 10.78
CA ALA A 289 -19.29 -8.50 10.23
C ALA A 289 -19.20 -9.82 11.02
N ALA A 290 -19.30 -9.76 12.35
CA ALA A 290 -19.31 -10.94 13.22
C ALA A 290 -20.53 -11.84 12.96
N SER A 291 -21.67 -11.25 12.59
CA SER A 291 -22.89 -11.96 12.22
C SER A 291 -22.98 -12.38 10.74
N SER A 292 -21.99 -12.00 9.92
CA SER A 292 -22.05 -12.23 8.47
C SER A 292 -21.73 -13.69 8.11
N ALA A 293 -22.70 -14.36 7.48
CA ALA A 293 -22.53 -15.73 6.99
C ALA A 293 -21.41 -15.85 5.94
N ALA A 294 -21.25 -14.86 5.06
CA ALA A 294 -20.21 -14.87 4.03
C ALA A 294 -18.79 -14.81 4.63
N LEU A 295 -18.63 -14.04 5.72
CA LEU A 295 -17.34 -13.96 6.44
C LEU A 295 -17.11 -15.22 7.27
N ALA A 296 -18.15 -15.77 7.90
CA ALA A 296 -18.07 -17.03 8.63
C ALA A 296 -17.69 -18.22 7.73
N GLN A 297 -18.14 -18.22 6.47
CA GLN A 297 -17.73 -19.23 5.49
C GLN A 297 -16.24 -19.14 5.15
N ALA A 298 -15.70 -17.91 5.04
CA ALA A 298 -14.28 -17.68 4.80
C ALA A 298 -13.41 -17.96 6.03
N ASN A 299 -13.99 -17.81 7.23
CA ASN A 299 -13.30 -17.99 8.50
C ASN A 299 -14.30 -18.45 9.59
N PRO A 300 -14.38 -19.76 9.89
CA PRO A 300 -15.33 -20.28 10.87
C PRO A 300 -15.19 -19.70 12.29
N GLY A 301 -14.00 -19.22 12.65
CA GLY A 301 -13.74 -18.54 13.93
C GLY A 301 -14.08 -17.04 13.94
N ASN A 302 -14.59 -16.48 12.84
CA ASN A 302 -14.76 -15.03 12.64
C ASN A 302 -15.54 -14.36 13.78
N ALA A 303 -16.69 -14.90 14.18
CA ALA A 303 -17.51 -14.29 15.22
C ALA A 303 -16.75 -14.15 16.56
N ALA A 304 -16.05 -15.20 16.99
CA ALA A 304 -15.26 -15.19 18.22
C ALA A 304 -14.07 -14.21 18.13
N GLN A 305 -13.38 -14.19 17.00
CA GLN A 305 -12.25 -13.28 16.76
C GLN A 305 -12.68 -11.81 16.71
N LEU A 306 -13.81 -11.49 16.07
CA LEU A 306 -14.33 -10.12 16.03
C LEU A 306 -14.90 -9.66 17.38
N ASN A 307 -15.47 -10.55 18.17
CA ASN A 307 -15.85 -10.24 19.55
C ASN A 307 -14.62 -9.98 20.44
N ALA A 308 -13.53 -10.72 20.22
CA ALA A 308 -12.24 -10.46 20.88
C ALA A 308 -11.69 -9.06 20.51
N VAL A 309 -11.81 -8.65 19.25
CA VAL A 309 -11.44 -7.30 18.79
C VAL A 309 -12.23 -6.21 19.54
N LEU A 310 -13.54 -6.36 19.70
CA LEU A 310 -14.38 -5.38 20.41
C LEU A 310 -14.06 -5.27 21.90
N THR A 311 -13.61 -6.37 22.51
CA THR A 311 -13.21 -6.42 23.92
C THR A 311 -11.75 -6.06 24.16
N GLY A 312 -10.99 -5.72 23.10
CA GLY A 312 -9.57 -5.38 23.19
C GLY A 312 -8.66 -6.59 23.46
N GLN A 313 -9.16 -7.82 23.30
CA GLN A 313 -8.34 -9.03 23.40
C GLN A 313 -7.56 -9.27 22.10
N ASN A 314 -6.43 -9.98 22.19
CA ASN A 314 -5.67 -10.35 20.99
C ASN A 314 -6.42 -11.45 20.21
N PRO A 315 -6.96 -11.16 19.01
CA PRO A 315 -7.79 -12.10 18.27
C PRO A 315 -7.03 -13.36 17.81
N GLN A 316 -5.70 -13.28 17.67
CA GLN A 316 -4.88 -14.44 17.27
C GLN A 316 -4.83 -15.52 18.37
N GLN A 317 -4.93 -15.14 19.64
CA GLN A 317 -4.93 -16.09 20.75
C GLN A 317 -6.23 -16.88 20.81
N VAL A 318 -7.37 -16.24 20.51
CA VAL A 318 -8.69 -16.88 20.47
C VAL A 318 -8.78 -17.88 19.32
N ALA A 319 -8.17 -17.57 18.18
CA ALA A 319 -8.11 -18.46 17.02
C ALA A 319 -7.39 -19.80 17.32
N GLN A 320 -6.29 -19.75 18.09
CA GLN A 320 -5.49 -20.94 18.43
C GLN A 320 -6.17 -21.86 19.45
N GLN A 321 -7.03 -21.31 20.31
CA GLN A 321 -7.78 -22.11 21.29
C GLN A 321 -8.89 -22.94 20.63
N GLN A 322 -9.50 -22.46 19.54
CA GLN A 322 -10.56 -23.18 18.83
C GLN A 322 -10.02 -24.36 18.00
N THR A 323 -8.87 -24.23 17.34
CA THR A 323 -8.26 -25.34 16.58
C THR A 323 -7.82 -26.50 17.47
N SER A 324 -7.41 -26.20 18.70
CA SER A 324 -6.98 -27.20 19.69
C SER A 324 -8.14 -28.09 20.20
N GLN A 325 -9.37 -27.58 20.24
CA GLN A 325 -10.54 -28.37 20.69
C GLN A 325 -11.15 -29.25 19.60
N GLN A 326 -10.94 -28.91 18.32
CA GLN A 326 -11.52 -29.66 17.19
C GLN A 326 -10.67 -30.88 16.79
N GLN A 327 -9.37 -30.92 17.13
CA GLN A 327 -8.49 -32.07 16.87
C GLN A 327 -8.60 -33.20 17.91
N ASN A 328 -9.31 -33.00 19.02
CA ASN A 328 -9.47 -34.01 20.07
C ASN A 328 -10.76 -34.85 19.93
N GLN A 329 -11.44 -34.79 18.79
CA GLN A 329 -12.53 -35.70 18.43
C GLN A 329 -12.06 -36.68 17.34
N THR A 330 -11.20 -37.61 17.71
CA THR A 330 -11.01 -38.84 16.93
C THR A 330 -12.26 -39.70 17.13
N PRO A 331 -12.95 -40.18 16.08
CA PRO A 331 -14.03 -41.15 16.25
C PRO A 331 -13.43 -42.44 16.85
N PRO A 332 -14.08 -43.07 17.87
CA PRO A 332 -13.63 -44.36 18.37
C PRO A 332 -13.66 -45.38 17.23
N GLN A 333 -12.48 -45.90 16.90
CA GLN A 333 -12.28 -46.90 15.87
C GLN A 333 -12.90 -48.22 16.36
N ASN A 334 -14.03 -48.58 15.78
CA ASN A 334 -14.73 -49.83 16.03
C ASN A 334 -13.83 -51.03 15.68
N GLN A 335 -13.51 -51.80 16.72
CA GLN A 335 -13.48 -53.26 16.79
C GLN A 335 -13.26 -54.03 15.46
N GLN A 336 -12.01 -54.43 15.27
CA GLN A 336 -11.57 -55.80 14.96
C GLN A 336 -12.62 -56.74 14.30
N PRO A 337 -12.52 -57.00 12.99
CA PRO A 337 -13.17 -58.17 12.39
C PRO A 337 -12.45 -59.45 12.84
N VAL A 338 -13.19 -60.32 13.51
CA VAL A 338 -12.79 -61.70 13.81
C VAL A 338 -12.55 -62.45 12.50
N ALA A 339 -11.37 -63.04 12.35
CA ALA A 339 -11.05 -63.91 11.22
C ALA A 339 -11.80 -65.25 11.32
N PRO A 340 -12.51 -65.71 10.28
CA PRO A 340 -12.94 -67.10 10.20
C PRO A 340 -11.78 -68.02 9.79
N PRO A 341 -11.76 -69.28 10.27
CA PRO A 341 -10.68 -70.23 10.02
C PRO A 341 -10.65 -70.70 8.56
N ALA A 342 -9.43 -71.04 8.14
CA ALA A 342 -9.10 -71.53 6.81
C ALA A 342 -9.75 -72.89 6.50
N GLU A 343 -10.43 -72.97 5.36
CA GLU A 343 -10.73 -74.22 4.67
C GLU A 343 -10.22 -74.12 3.23
N ASN A 344 -9.38 -75.06 2.87
CA ASN A 344 -8.65 -75.26 1.62
C ASN A 344 -8.88 -76.74 1.26
N PRO A 345 -8.66 -77.27 0.04
CA PRO A 345 -8.76 -76.74 -1.32
C PRO A 345 -9.73 -77.61 -2.18
N ASN A 346 -9.75 -77.35 -3.49
CA ASN A 346 -9.82 -78.39 -4.55
C ASN A 346 -11.20 -78.78 -5.10
N GLN A 347 -11.48 -78.34 -6.34
CA GLN A 347 -11.98 -79.13 -7.50
C GLN A 347 -12.58 -78.17 -8.55
N SER A 348 -11.93 -77.95 -9.70
CA SER A 348 -12.04 -78.73 -10.95
C SER A 348 -13.07 -78.14 -11.94
N SER A 349 -12.59 -77.23 -12.79
CA SER A 349 -12.78 -77.10 -14.27
C SER A 349 -14.19 -77.32 -14.92
N PRO A 350 -14.32 -77.39 -16.26
CA PRO A 350 -14.83 -76.29 -17.09
C PRO A 350 -16.08 -76.67 -17.93
N THR A 351 -16.79 -75.67 -18.50
CA THR A 351 -17.26 -75.63 -19.91
C THR A 351 -18.01 -74.35 -20.21
#